data_AF-A0A925LTJ2-F1
#
_entry.id   AF-A0A925LTJ2-F1
#
_cell.length_a   1.000
_cell.length_b   1.000
_cell.length_c   1.000
_cell.angle_alpha   90.00
_cell.angle_beta   90.00
_cell.angle_gamma   90.00
#
_symmetry.space_group_name_H-M   'P 1'
#
loop_
_entity.id
_entity.type
_entity.pdbx_description
1 polymer ?
#
loop_
_entity_poly.entity_id
_entity_poly.type
_entity_poly.pdbx_seq_one_letter_code
_entity_poly.pdbx_strand_id
1 'polypeptide(L)'
;MLNSVIRLALRYRMLVLVISMALMVYGSYLATQMPIDVFPDLDRPRVIIITECPGLATEEVETLVTQPIEIALLGASGVQAVRSQSTAGLNVVYIEFDWNTDIRAARQTVQERLTTLGSILPEGILPQMTPPASIMGQIVVAGLYRQNGPNGGDLFPFEKSDLVAELLPDDSSKSEADGQAPRVSVWRPVDRHRVDSWQSVVVDKVEWHVPERATDLSGIEQDRVATITVNGKLYEVQFPSAASRQMALRTTADWVVRPRILKVTGVAEAFLLGGDKKQYQVLIDPPALVEYGVSLQEVEEALKQSNINTSGGFAVQGETERPIRVLGRLGPDSWQVLEDLRKVPVKTHADRSILLGQVAQLVEGPQFKRGDGSVNGHPGVVFTVVKQPHIDTRSLTDSLEKAFAEAEASLPADIVINSELFRLKNFIDRGIFNVGEALVIGAVLVVIILFLFLLNFRTTFITL
;
A
#
# COMPACT_ATOMS: atom_id res chain seq x y z
N MET A 1 -0.43 -65.65 -5.32
CA MET A 1 -0.75 -64.51 -4.44
C MET A 1 -1.94 -63.71 -4.95
N LEU A 2 -1.96 -63.28 -6.22
CA LEU A 2 -3.09 -62.53 -6.80
C LEU A 2 -4.45 -63.25 -6.69
N ASN A 3 -4.49 -64.56 -7.00
CA ASN A 3 -5.71 -65.38 -6.88
C ASN A 3 -6.27 -65.42 -5.46
N SER A 4 -5.42 -65.31 -4.44
CA SER A 4 -5.84 -65.29 -3.04
C SER A 4 -6.50 -63.96 -2.68
N VAL A 5 -5.98 -62.83 -3.22
CA VAL A 5 -6.56 -61.50 -3.05
C VAL A 5 -7.93 -61.40 -3.73
N ILE A 6 -8.05 -61.91 -4.95
CA ILE A 6 -9.33 -61.95 -5.68
C ILE A 6 -10.35 -62.80 -4.92
N ARG A 7 -9.95 -63.98 -4.42
CA ARG A 7 -10.84 -64.87 -3.65
C ARG A 7 -11.27 -64.25 -2.32
N LEU A 8 -10.40 -63.50 -1.66
CA LEU A 8 -10.72 -62.73 -0.45
C LEU A 8 -11.74 -61.62 -0.75
N ALA A 9 -11.51 -60.85 -1.81
CA ALA A 9 -12.41 -59.77 -2.25
C ALA A 9 -13.81 -60.30 -2.62
N LEU A 10 -13.89 -61.44 -3.32
CA LEU A 10 -15.16 -62.09 -3.66
C LEU A 10 -15.86 -62.69 -2.42
N ARG A 11 -15.10 -63.23 -1.46
CA ARG A 11 -15.65 -63.79 -0.21
C ARG A 11 -16.28 -62.71 0.67
N TYR A 12 -15.65 -61.54 0.75
CA TYR A 12 -16.09 -60.41 1.59
C TYR A 12 -16.63 -59.23 0.76
N ARG A 13 -17.47 -59.52 -0.26
CA ARG A 13 -17.99 -58.50 -1.20
C ARG A 13 -18.62 -57.27 -0.53
N MET A 14 -19.34 -57.45 0.57
CA MET A 14 -19.98 -56.35 1.29
C MET A 14 -18.96 -55.44 1.96
N LEU A 15 -17.91 -56.03 2.54
CA LEU A 15 -16.82 -55.27 3.16
C LEU A 15 -16.05 -54.48 2.10
N VAL A 16 -15.79 -55.07 0.93
CA VAL A 16 -15.16 -54.35 -0.19
C VAL A 16 -16.01 -53.15 -0.63
N LEU A 17 -17.32 -53.33 -0.83
CA LEU A 17 -18.23 -52.24 -1.20
C LEU A 17 -18.26 -51.11 -0.15
N VAL A 18 -18.31 -51.47 1.14
CA VAL A 18 -18.29 -50.48 2.23
C VAL A 18 -16.97 -49.69 2.24
N ILE A 19 -15.83 -50.36 2.08
CA ILE A 19 -14.51 -49.71 2.01
C ILE A 19 -14.42 -48.81 0.78
N SER A 20 -14.85 -49.28 -0.39
CA SER A 20 -14.86 -48.48 -1.63
C SER A 20 -15.73 -47.23 -1.48
N MET A 21 -16.91 -47.36 -0.87
CA MET A 21 -17.79 -46.21 -0.62
C MET A 21 -17.17 -45.23 0.39
N ALA A 22 -16.56 -45.74 1.47
CA ALA A 22 -15.87 -44.90 2.45
C ALA A 22 -14.69 -44.14 1.81
N LEU A 23 -13.90 -44.81 0.96
CA LEU A 23 -12.82 -44.20 0.20
C LEU A 23 -13.33 -43.16 -0.79
N MET A 24 -14.45 -43.42 -1.47
CA MET A 24 -15.05 -42.47 -2.41
C MET A 24 -15.53 -41.21 -1.67
N VAL A 25 -16.26 -41.35 -0.56
CA VAL A 25 -16.74 -40.21 0.25
C VAL A 25 -15.56 -39.41 0.82
N TYR A 26 -14.56 -40.10 1.37
CA TYR A 26 -13.36 -39.46 1.92
C TYR A 26 -12.54 -38.77 0.83
N GLY A 27 -12.38 -39.40 -0.33
CA GLY A 27 -11.70 -38.83 -1.50
C GLY A 27 -12.43 -37.60 -2.04
N SER A 28 -13.75 -37.65 -2.17
CA SER A 28 -14.56 -36.48 -2.55
C SER A 28 -14.45 -35.35 -1.54
N TYR A 29 -14.47 -35.64 -0.24
CA TYR A 29 -14.26 -34.63 0.80
C TYR A 29 -12.88 -33.97 0.70
N LEU A 30 -11.80 -34.76 0.58
CA LEU A 30 -10.46 -34.22 0.38
C LEU A 30 -10.34 -33.37 -0.88
N ALA A 31 -10.98 -33.79 -1.99
CA ALA A 31 -11.00 -33.02 -3.23
C ALA A 31 -11.61 -31.62 -3.07
N THR A 32 -12.54 -31.42 -2.15
CA THR A 32 -13.12 -30.09 -1.87
C THR A 32 -12.24 -29.19 -1.01
N GLN A 33 -11.22 -29.72 -0.34
CA GLN A 33 -10.37 -28.97 0.61
C GLN A 33 -8.95 -28.74 0.12
N MET A 34 -8.54 -29.37 -0.99
CA MET A 34 -7.20 -29.16 -1.51
C MET A 34 -7.03 -27.71 -2.01
N PRO A 35 -5.95 -27.02 -1.64
CA PRO A 35 -5.62 -25.71 -2.19
C PRO A 35 -5.34 -25.85 -3.69
N ILE A 36 -5.73 -24.84 -4.47
CA ILE A 36 -5.62 -24.87 -5.93
C ILE A 36 -4.93 -23.60 -6.39
N ASP A 37 -3.86 -23.78 -7.16
CA ASP A 37 -3.15 -22.69 -7.80
C ASP A 37 -2.86 -23.01 -9.28
N VAL A 38 -2.47 -22.01 -10.05
CA VAL A 38 -2.17 -22.14 -11.50
C VAL A 38 -1.01 -23.10 -11.73
N PHE A 39 0.00 -23.02 -10.86
CA PHE A 39 1.22 -23.80 -10.94
C PHE A 39 1.43 -24.55 -9.63
N PRO A 40 2.16 -25.68 -9.64
CA PRO A 40 2.74 -26.19 -8.41
C PRO A 40 3.59 -25.08 -7.77
N ASP A 41 3.76 -25.14 -6.46
CA ASP A 41 4.57 -24.16 -5.77
C ASP A 41 6.04 -24.28 -6.22
N LEU A 42 6.45 -23.41 -7.14
CA LEU A 42 7.79 -23.33 -7.70
C LEU A 42 8.61 -22.26 -6.99
N ASP A 43 8.36 -22.03 -5.70
CA ASP A 43 9.07 -21.02 -4.93
C ASP A 43 10.47 -21.49 -4.54
N ARG A 44 11.45 -21.33 -5.46
CA ARG A 44 12.87 -21.34 -5.08
C ARG A 44 13.07 -20.31 -3.95
N PRO A 45 13.74 -20.67 -2.84
CA PRO A 45 13.94 -19.73 -1.74
C PRO A 45 14.73 -18.54 -2.26
N ARG A 46 14.09 -17.36 -2.21
CA ARG A 46 14.68 -16.10 -2.64
C ARG A 46 14.58 -15.07 -1.55
N VAL A 47 15.66 -14.32 -1.35
CA VAL A 47 15.70 -13.19 -0.44
C VAL A 47 15.93 -11.95 -1.28
N ILE A 48 15.11 -10.91 -1.08
CA ILE A 48 15.26 -9.64 -1.80
C ILE A 48 15.67 -8.58 -0.80
N ILE A 49 16.73 -7.86 -1.12
CA ILE A 49 17.23 -6.71 -0.37
C ILE A 49 16.92 -5.46 -1.18
N ILE A 50 16.35 -4.46 -0.52
CA ILE A 50 16.15 -3.13 -1.07
C ILE A 50 17.00 -2.16 -0.27
N THR A 51 17.73 -1.31 -0.99
CA THR A 51 18.59 -0.29 -0.42
C THR A 51 18.25 1.05 -1.05
N GLU A 52 17.73 1.98 -0.25
CA GLU A 52 17.49 3.36 -0.68
C GLU A 52 18.79 4.16 -0.56
N CYS A 53 19.20 4.79 -1.66
CA CYS A 53 20.49 5.47 -1.79
C CYS A 53 20.30 6.92 -2.24
N PRO A 54 19.48 7.73 -1.54
CA PRO A 54 19.06 9.04 -2.03
C PRO A 54 20.27 9.93 -2.36
N GLY A 55 20.25 10.52 -3.57
CA GLY A 55 21.31 11.43 -4.02
C GLY A 55 22.45 10.79 -4.80
N LEU A 56 22.58 9.47 -4.83
CA LEU A 56 23.60 8.78 -5.63
C LEU A 56 23.15 8.57 -7.09
N ALA A 57 24.07 8.83 -8.03
CA ALA A 57 23.91 8.45 -9.43
C ALA A 57 23.95 6.92 -9.59
N THR A 58 23.43 6.40 -10.71
CA THR A 58 23.33 4.95 -10.95
C THR A 58 24.70 4.25 -10.83
N GLU A 59 25.75 4.86 -11.35
CA GLU A 59 27.14 4.36 -11.32
C GLU A 59 27.71 4.34 -9.90
N GLU A 60 27.36 5.34 -9.09
CA GLU A 60 27.76 5.43 -7.68
C GLU A 60 27.01 4.41 -6.84
N VAL A 61 25.71 4.22 -7.07
CA VAL A 61 24.93 3.15 -6.43
C VAL A 61 25.55 1.80 -6.72
N GLU A 62 25.90 1.54 -7.99
CA GLU A 62 26.52 0.29 -8.40
C GLU A 62 27.86 0.04 -7.67
N THR A 63 28.73 1.04 -7.67
CA THR A 63 30.10 0.90 -7.17
C THR A 63 30.17 0.93 -5.64
N LEU A 64 29.41 1.82 -4.98
CA LEU A 64 29.50 2.06 -3.54
C LEU A 64 28.55 1.20 -2.71
N VAL A 65 27.47 0.69 -3.31
CA VAL A 65 26.42 -0.04 -2.59
C VAL A 65 26.23 -1.44 -3.15
N THR A 66 25.94 -1.56 -4.44
CA THR A 66 25.61 -2.85 -5.06
C THR A 66 26.76 -3.84 -5.01
N GLN A 67 27.94 -3.47 -5.51
CA GLN A 67 29.11 -4.34 -5.54
C GLN A 67 29.53 -4.86 -4.15
N PRO A 68 29.64 -4.01 -3.10
CA PRO A 68 29.91 -4.51 -1.75
C PRO A 68 28.88 -5.53 -1.25
N ILE A 69 27.59 -5.27 -1.49
CA ILE A 69 26.50 -6.18 -1.11
C ILE A 69 26.62 -7.51 -1.86
N GLU A 70 26.83 -7.48 -3.19
CA GLU A 70 26.98 -8.69 -3.99
C GLU A 70 28.18 -9.53 -3.55
N ILE A 71 29.35 -8.91 -3.36
CA ILE A 71 30.58 -9.61 -2.98
C ILE A 71 30.41 -10.30 -1.61
N ALA A 72 29.75 -9.64 -0.66
CA ALA A 72 29.48 -10.24 0.65
C ALA A 72 28.49 -11.43 0.58
N LEU A 73 27.62 -11.46 -0.43
CA LEU A 73 26.57 -12.47 -0.57
C LEU A 73 26.95 -13.63 -1.49
N LEU A 74 27.80 -13.43 -2.51
CA LEU A 74 28.25 -14.48 -3.42
C LEU A 74 29.01 -15.62 -2.71
N GLY A 75 29.64 -15.34 -1.56
CA GLY A 75 30.33 -16.34 -0.73
C GLY A 75 29.47 -16.93 0.39
N ALA A 76 28.17 -16.62 0.44
CA ALA A 76 27.28 -17.10 1.50
C ALA A 76 26.81 -18.54 1.25
N SER A 77 26.59 -19.29 2.34
CA SER A 77 26.18 -20.70 2.24
C SER A 77 24.82 -20.85 1.58
N GLY A 78 24.70 -21.78 0.63
CA GLY A 78 23.44 -22.09 -0.06
C GLY A 78 23.02 -21.09 -1.14
N VAL A 79 23.76 -19.99 -1.34
CA VAL A 79 23.52 -19.05 -2.44
C VAL A 79 23.94 -19.66 -3.78
N GLN A 80 23.02 -19.61 -4.74
CA GLN A 80 23.23 -20.12 -6.11
C GLN A 80 23.47 -18.99 -7.10
N ALA A 81 22.71 -17.90 -6.95
CA ALA A 81 22.86 -16.72 -7.79
C ALA A 81 22.54 -15.45 -6.99
N VAL A 82 23.27 -14.39 -7.31
CA VAL A 82 22.95 -13.03 -6.89
C VAL A 82 22.72 -12.21 -8.15
N ARG A 83 21.59 -11.52 -8.21
CA ARG A 83 21.25 -10.60 -9.30
C ARG A 83 20.90 -9.27 -8.68
N SER A 84 21.36 -8.18 -9.26
CA SER A 84 21.03 -6.85 -8.80
C SER A 84 20.47 -5.98 -9.90
N GLN A 85 19.80 -4.92 -9.48
CA GLN A 85 19.38 -3.83 -10.33
C GLN A 85 19.70 -2.52 -9.60
N SER A 86 20.54 -1.71 -10.21
CA SER A 86 20.92 -0.38 -9.74
C SER A 86 20.21 0.67 -10.59
N THR A 87 19.62 1.66 -9.94
CA THR A 87 18.98 2.83 -10.58
C THR A 87 19.29 4.04 -9.72
N ALA A 88 19.15 5.25 -10.26
CA ALA A 88 19.32 6.49 -9.50
C ALA A 88 18.56 6.44 -8.17
N GLY A 89 19.31 6.49 -7.06
CA GLY A 89 18.77 6.48 -5.71
C GLY A 89 18.22 5.16 -5.17
N LEU A 90 18.31 4.04 -5.90
CA LEU A 90 17.78 2.74 -5.46
C LEU A 90 18.61 1.58 -5.97
N ASN A 91 18.87 0.63 -5.08
CA ASN A 91 19.39 -0.68 -5.42
C ASN A 91 18.42 -1.78 -4.95
N VAL A 92 18.24 -2.80 -5.79
CA VAL A 92 17.49 -4.01 -5.46
C VAL A 92 18.35 -5.23 -5.77
N VAL A 93 18.58 -6.09 -4.77
CA VAL A 93 19.36 -7.33 -4.91
C VAL A 93 18.47 -8.54 -4.66
N TYR A 94 18.46 -9.46 -5.62
CA TYR A 94 17.78 -10.75 -5.57
C TYR A 94 18.82 -11.84 -5.30
N ILE A 95 18.70 -12.52 -4.17
CA ILE A 95 19.53 -13.66 -3.81
C ILE A 95 18.70 -14.94 -3.97
N GLU A 96 19.13 -15.81 -4.86
CA GLU A 96 18.52 -17.12 -5.12
C GLU A 96 19.32 -18.20 -4.38
N PHE A 97 18.63 -19.04 -3.63
CA PHE A 97 19.20 -20.19 -2.91
C PHE A 97 18.85 -21.52 -3.60
N ASP A 98 19.51 -22.60 -3.17
CA ASP A 98 19.15 -23.96 -3.59
C ASP A 98 17.72 -24.33 -3.17
N TRP A 99 17.06 -25.16 -3.99
CA TRP A 99 15.68 -25.63 -3.77
C TRP A 99 15.44 -26.26 -2.39
N ASN A 100 16.44 -26.89 -1.80
CA ASN A 100 16.31 -27.58 -0.51
C ASN A 100 16.54 -26.66 0.70
N THR A 101 16.86 -25.38 0.47
CA THR A 101 17.16 -24.44 1.55
C THR A 101 15.88 -23.94 2.20
N ASP A 102 15.76 -24.01 3.52
CA ASP A 102 14.66 -23.37 4.22
C ASP A 102 14.79 -21.83 4.12
N ILE A 103 13.69 -21.15 3.77
CA ILE A 103 13.68 -19.68 3.62
C ILE A 103 14.13 -18.95 4.88
N ARG A 104 13.88 -19.49 6.09
CA ARG A 104 14.32 -18.91 7.35
C ARG A 104 15.83 -19.00 7.49
N ALA A 105 16.42 -20.14 7.12
CA ALA A 105 17.86 -20.33 7.12
C ALA A 105 18.52 -19.41 6.09
N ALA A 106 17.97 -19.32 4.87
CA ALA A 106 18.42 -18.41 3.83
C ALA A 106 18.44 -16.94 4.31
N ARG A 107 17.35 -16.49 4.92
CA ARG A 107 17.26 -15.13 5.49
C ARG A 107 18.23 -14.89 6.64
N GLN A 108 18.43 -15.89 7.50
CA GLN A 108 19.42 -15.80 8.58
C GLN A 108 20.82 -15.61 8.00
N THR A 109 21.19 -16.41 6.99
CA THR A 109 22.48 -16.28 6.31
C THR A 109 22.65 -14.89 5.69
N VAL A 110 21.62 -14.35 5.01
CA VAL A 110 21.66 -12.99 4.47
C VAL A 110 21.80 -11.94 5.58
N GLN A 111 21.05 -12.06 6.68
CA GLN A 111 21.13 -11.14 7.82
C GLN A 111 22.53 -11.11 8.45
N GLU A 112 23.15 -12.28 8.63
CA GLU A 112 24.50 -12.40 9.16
C GLU A 112 25.51 -11.66 8.26
N ARG A 113 25.37 -11.79 6.92
CA ARG A 113 26.22 -11.06 5.96
C ARG A 113 25.93 -9.55 5.96
N LEU A 114 24.67 -9.14 5.94
CA LEU A 114 24.29 -7.73 5.98
C LEU A 114 24.81 -7.03 7.24
N THR A 115 24.84 -7.71 8.38
CA THR A 115 25.37 -7.15 9.63
C THR A 115 26.86 -6.81 9.52
N THR A 116 27.62 -7.54 8.70
CA THR A 116 29.04 -7.25 8.44
C THR A 116 29.29 -6.09 7.48
N LEU A 117 28.27 -5.69 6.71
CA LEU A 117 28.40 -4.62 5.69
C LEU A 117 28.22 -3.21 6.24
N GLY A 118 27.70 -3.06 7.47
CA GLY A 118 27.39 -1.74 8.05
C GLY A 118 28.60 -0.80 8.16
N SER A 119 29.83 -1.32 8.19
CA SER A 119 31.06 -0.51 8.22
C SER A 119 31.63 -0.17 6.83
N ILE A 120 31.12 -0.80 5.76
CA ILE A 120 31.61 -0.65 4.38
C ILE A 120 30.73 0.32 3.59
N LEU A 121 29.42 0.31 3.87
CA LEU A 121 28.47 1.15 3.15
C LEU A 121 28.57 2.63 3.56
N PRO A 122 28.26 3.57 2.65
CA PRO A 122 28.22 5.01 2.98
C PRO A 122 27.25 5.32 4.12
N GLU A 123 27.54 6.39 4.87
CA GLU A 123 26.70 6.81 6.00
C GLU A 123 25.24 7.05 5.57
N GLY A 124 24.30 6.56 6.38
CA GLY A 124 22.86 6.69 6.13
C GLY A 124 22.27 5.67 5.15
N ILE A 125 23.09 4.85 4.47
CA ILE A 125 22.62 3.79 3.57
C ILE A 125 22.45 2.49 4.35
N LEU A 126 21.21 2.07 4.54
CA LEU A 126 20.87 0.85 5.29
C LEU A 126 20.10 -0.13 4.40
N PRO A 127 20.73 -1.24 3.97
CA PRO A 127 20.04 -2.30 3.23
C PRO A 127 18.99 -2.98 4.10
N GLN A 128 17.81 -3.21 3.56
CA GLN A 128 16.70 -3.86 4.26
C GLN A 128 16.21 -5.08 3.48
N MET A 129 16.01 -6.19 4.19
CA MET A 129 15.39 -7.37 3.59
C MET A 129 13.87 -7.21 3.53
N THR A 130 13.31 -7.36 2.34
CA THR A 130 11.86 -7.48 2.12
C THR A 130 11.29 -8.71 2.84
N PRO A 131 9.99 -8.74 3.15
CA PRO A 131 9.31 -9.95 3.63
C PRO A 131 9.41 -11.13 2.64
N PRO A 132 9.34 -12.39 3.10
CA PRO A 132 9.33 -13.54 2.21
C PRO A 132 8.07 -13.52 1.32
N ALA A 133 8.28 -13.56 0.00
CA ALA A 133 7.25 -13.39 -1.01
C ALA A 133 7.33 -14.51 -2.07
N SER A 134 6.16 -14.97 -2.52
CA SER A 134 6.04 -16.00 -3.56
C SER A 134 6.57 -15.51 -4.92
N ILE A 135 7.09 -16.44 -5.74
CA ILE A 135 7.58 -16.17 -7.10
C ILE A 135 6.42 -15.90 -8.07
N MET A 136 5.22 -16.34 -7.74
CA MET A 136 3.99 -16.05 -8.49
C MET A 136 3.74 -14.54 -8.64
N GLY A 137 4.38 -13.70 -7.81
CA GLY A 137 4.37 -12.26 -7.95
C GLY A 137 3.11 -11.63 -7.38
N GLN A 138 2.55 -10.68 -8.12
CA GLN A 138 1.35 -9.95 -7.69
C GLN A 138 0.10 -10.84 -7.81
N ILE A 139 -0.71 -10.87 -6.76
CA ILE A 139 -1.97 -11.64 -6.75
C ILE A 139 -3.20 -10.75 -6.88
N VAL A 140 -3.12 -9.52 -6.36
CA VAL A 140 -4.17 -8.52 -6.40
C VAL A 140 -3.53 -7.16 -6.69
N VAL A 141 -4.11 -6.44 -7.66
CA VAL A 141 -3.88 -5.01 -7.84
C VAL A 141 -5.19 -4.29 -7.52
N ALA A 142 -5.13 -3.34 -6.60
CA ALA A 142 -6.25 -2.50 -6.20
C ALA A 142 -5.89 -1.02 -6.41
N GLY A 143 -6.88 -0.18 -6.65
CA GLY A 143 -6.70 1.26 -6.83
C GLY A 143 -7.50 2.05 -5.81
N LEU A 144 -6.90 3.09 -5.25
CA LEU A 144 -7.53 4.08 -4.39
C LEU A 144 -7.51 5.42 -5.12
N TYR A 145 -8.66 6.04 -5.31
CA TYR A 145 -8.77 7.31 -6.00
C TYR A 145 -9.92 8.14 -5.44
N ARG A 146 -9.91 9.44 -5.74
CA ARG A 146 -11.06 10.31 -5.50
C ARG A 146 -11.93 10.33 -6.74
N GLN A 147 -13.21 10.01 -6.57
CA GLN A 147 -14.19 10.08 -7.65
C GLN A 147 -14.77 11.49 -7.78
N ASN A 148 -15.35 11.77 -8.94
CA ASN A 148 -16.11 13.00 -9.17
C ASN A 148 -17.56 12.84 -8.67
N GLY A 149 -18.21 13.97 -8.42
CA GLY A 149 -19.60 14.03 -7.98
C GLY A 149 -20.63 13.82 -9.10
N PRO A 150 -21.93 13.83 -8.77
CA PRO A 150 -23.00 13.58 -9.73
C PRO A 150 -23.04 14.57 -10.90
N ASN A 151 -22.53 15.79 -10.70
CA ASN A 151 -22.43 16.80 -11.75
C ASN A 151 -21.03 16.86 -12.38
N GLY A 152 -20.14 15.90 -12.07
CA GLY A 152 -18.78 15.85 -12.57
C GLY A 152 -17.78 16.76 -11.84
N GLY A 153 -18.19 17.39 -10.73
CA GLY A 153 -17.34 18.25 -9.92
C GLY A 153 -16.44 17.47 -8.94
N ASP A 154 -15.55 18.21 -8.29
CA ASP A 154 -14.68 17.70 -7.25
C ASP A 154 -15.42 17.58 -5.91
N LEU A 155 -15.25 16.45 -5.23
CA LEU A 155 -15.92 16.17 -3.96
C LEU A 155 -15.06 16.54 -2.75
N PHE A 156 -15.71 17.11 -1.74
CA PHE A 156 -15.15 17.62 -0.49
C PHE A 156 -16.02 17.19 0.70
N PRO A 157 -15.61 16.19 1.50
CA PRO A 157 -16.38 15.72 2.64
C PRO A 157 -16.37 16.72 3.79
N PHE A 158 -17.48 16.79 4.53
CA PHE A 158 -17.59 17.61 5.74
C PHE A 158 -17.01 16.85 6.94
N GLU A 159 -16.14 17.46 7.76
CA GLU A 159 -15.40 16.75 8.83
C GLU A 159 -16.27 16.04 9.89
N LYS A 160 -17.50 16.52 10.12
CA LYS A 160 -18.38 16.04 11.20
C LYS A 160 -19.82 15.75 10.75
N SER A 161 -20.00 15.38 9.49
CA SER A 161 -21.32 14.99 8.96
C SER A 161 -21.19 14.10 7.73
N ASP A 162 -22.26 13.35 7.45
CA ASP A 162 -22.40 12.51 6.26
C ASP A 162 -22.73 13.32 4.99
N LEU A 163 -22.31 14.58 4.93
CA LEU A 163 -22.54 15.47 3.79
C LEU A 163 -21.24 15.64 3.01
N VAL A 164 -21.38 15.85 1.71
CA VAL A 164 -20.26 16.08 0.79
C VAL A 164 -20.60 17.29 -0.08
N ALA A 165 -19.67 18.22 -0.19
CA ALA A 165 -19.74 19.36 -1.08
C ALA A 165 -19.13 18.96 -2.42
N GLU A 166 -19.79 19.33 -3.50
CA GLU A 166 -19.29 19.21 -4.87
C GLU A 166 -18.97 20.61 -5.38
N LEU A 167 -17.70 20.84 -5.70
CA LEU A 167 -17.23 22.04 -6.38
C LEU A 167 -17.21 21.76 -7.88
N LEU A 168 -18.02 22.48 -8.63
CA LEU A 168 -17.98 22.39 -10.08
C LEU A 168 -16.73 23.11 -10.62
N PRO A 169 -16.01 22.54 -11.60
CA PRO A 169 -14.92 23.25 -12.24
C PRO A 169 -15.46 24.56 -12.84
N ASP A 170 -14.85 25.67 -12.47
CA ASP A 170 -15.13 26.97 -13.08
C ASP A 170 -14.83 26.84 -14.58
N ASP A 171 -15.80 27.14 -15.44
CA ASP A 171 -15.53 27.32 -16.86
C ASP A 171 -14.70 28.61 -16.98
N SER A 172 -13.37 28.46 -16.87
CA SER A 172 -12.37 29.53 -16.77
C SER A 172 -12.35 30.46 -17.99
N SER A 173 -13.16 30.18 -19.01
CA SER A 173 -13.42 31.09 -20.13
C SER A 173 -14.46 32.18 -19.83
N LYS A 174 -15.28 32.05 -18.78
CA LYS A 174 -16.41 32.96 -18.50
C LYS A 174 -16.48 33.52 -17.07
N SER A 175 -15.84 32.89 -16.09
CA SER A 175 -16.03 33.23 -14.66
C SER A 175 -15.23 34.45 -14.19
N GLU A 176 -14.01 34.68 -14.72
CA GLU A 176 -13.19 35.85 -14.35
C GLU A 176 -13.78 37.19 -14.84
N ALA A 177 -14.66 37.17 -15.84
CA ALA A 177 -15.25 38.38 -16.41
C ALA A 177 -16.50 38.88 -15.66
N ASP A 178 -17.14 38.05 -14.83
CA ASP A 178 -18.48 38.33 -14.27
C ASP A 178 -18.56 38.26 -12.73
N GLY A 179 -17.44 37.98 -12.04
CA GLY A 179 -17.38 37.97 -10.57
C GLY A 179 -18.29 36.92 -9.91
N GLN A 180 -18.67 35.87 -10.64
CA GLN A 180 -19.60 34.86 -10.16
C GLN A 180 -18.86 33.89 -9.22
N ALA A 181 -19.31 33.78 -7.98
CA ALA A 181 -18.72 32.84 -7.02
C ALA A 181 -18.85 31.38 -7.50
N PRO A 182 -17.86 30.51 -7.21
CA PRO A 182 -17.87 29.12 -7.65
C PRO A 182 -19.10 28.38 -7.11
N ARG A 183 -19.73 27.59 -8.00
CA ARG A 183 -20.97 26.87 -7.68
C ARG A 183 -20.66 25.64 -6.84
N VAL A 184 -21.28 25.57 -5.66
CA VAL A 184 -21.18 24.45 -4.73
C VAL A 184 -22.55 23.78 -4.62
N SER A 185 -22.58 22.47 -4.86
CA SER A 185 -23.74 21.62 -4.56
C SER A 185 -23.44 20.77 -3.33
N VAL A 186 -24.45 20.46 -2.50
CA VAL A 186 -24.27 19.57 -1.34
C VAL A 186 -25.07 18.31 -1.53
N TRP A 187 -24.45 17.18 -1.20
CA TRP A 187 -24.98 15.85 -1.39
C TRP A 187 -24.93 15.06 -0.09
N ARG A 188 -25.91 14.17 0.08
CA ARG A 188 -25.88 13.08 1.05
C ARG A 188 -25.59 11.78 0.29
N PRO A 189 -24.40 11.18 0.46
CA PRO A 189 -24.06 9.90 -0.14
C PRO A 189 -24.99 8.79 0.37
N VAL A 190 -25.42 7.90 -0.53
CA VAL A 190 -26.17 6.69 -0.20
C VAL A 190 -25.31 5.47 -0.48
N ASP A 191 -24.88 5.32 -1.73
CA ASP A 191 -23.92 4.29 -2.16
C ASP A 191 -22.72 4.98 -2.82
N ARG A 192 -21.53 4.84 -2.23
CA ARG A 192 -20.31 5.50 -2.74
C ARG A 192 -19.91 4.98 -4.13
N HIS A 193 -20.24 3.75 -4.49
CA HIS A 193 -19.90 3.18 -5.80
C HIS A 193 -20.93 3.55 -6.89
N ARG A 194 -22.04 4.19 -6.50
CA ARG A 194 -23.09 4.66 -7.41
C ARG A 194 -23.47 6.10 -7.08
N VAL A 195 -22.73 7.01 -7.69
CA VAL A 195 -22.89 8.46 -7.51
C VAL A 195 -24.31 8.94 -7.87
N ASP A 196 -24.98 8.29 -8.83
CA ASP A 196 -26.37 8.58 -9.20
C ASP A 196 -27.39 8.35 -8.07
N SER A 197 -27.02 7.57 -7.04
CA SER A 197 -27.88 7.32 -5.88
C SER A 197 -27.87 8.44 -4.84
N TRP A 198 -26.98 9.42 -4.99
CA TRP A 198 -26.75 10.46 -3.99
C TRP A 198 -27.92 11.44 -3.96
N GLN A 199 -28.32 11.85 -2.74
CA GLN A 199 -29.45 12.73 -2.56
C GLN A 199 -28.98 14.18 -2.48
N SER A 200 -29.54 15.04 -3.33
CA SER A 200 -29.27 16.48 -3.28
C SER A 200 -29.82 17.10 -1.99
N VAL A 201 -29.03 17.97 -1.37
CA VAL A 201 -29.41 18.70 -0.16
C VAL A 201 -29.45 20.19 -0.50
N VAL A 202 -30.55 20.86 -0.13
CA VAL A 202 -30.71 22.30 -0.37
C VAL A 202 -29.72 23.07 0.51
N VAL A 203 -28.99 23.98 -0.13
CA VAL A 203 -28.03 24.87 0.52
C VAL A 203 -28.70 26.22 0.75
N ASP A 204 -28.70 26.68 2.00
CA ASP A 204 -29.33 27.95 2.37
C ASP A 204 -28.42 29.13 1.97
N LYS A 205 -27.11 29.00 2.24
CA LYS A 205 -26.12 30.05 2.01
C LYS A 205 -24.70 29.48 1.93
N VAL A 206 -23.87 30.04 1.05
CA VAL A 206 -22.43 29.76 0.95
C VAL A 206 -21.67 31.08 1.09
N GLU A 207 -20.76 31.16 2.06
CA GLU A 207 -19.88 32.31 2.28
C GLU A 207 -18.43 31.87 2.16
N TRP A 208 -17.72 32.43 1.19
CA TRP A 208 -16.31 32.15 0.98
C TRP A 208 -15.45 33.03 1.87
N HIS A 209 -14.50 32.41 2.56
CA HIS A 209 -13.56 33.09 3.44
C HIS A 209 -12.14 32.80 2.97
N VAL A 210 -11.32 33.84 2.88
CA VAL A 210 -9.86 33.67 2.78
C VAL A 210 -9.39 33.32 4.18
N PRO A 211 -8.72 32.17 4.39
CA PRO A 211 -8.24 31.83 5.72
C PRO A 211 -7.26 32.91 6.19
N GLU A 212 -7.48 33.49 7.37
CA GLU A 212 -6.52 34.42 8.01
C GLU A 212 -5.11 33.81 8.16
N ARG A 213 -5.01 32.47 8.07
CA ARG A 213 -3.80 31.67 8.26
C ARG A 213 -3.05 31.32 6.96
N ALA A 214 -3.52 31.78 5.80
CA ALA A 214 -3.04 31.32 4.48
C ALA A 214 -1.94 32.18 3.84
N THR A 215 -1.53 33.31 4.42
CA THR A 215 -0.72 34.30 3.66
C THR A 215 0.76 33.98 3.46
N ASP A 216 1.38 33.04 4.20
CA ASP A 216 2.86 32.91 4.16
C ASP A 216 3.43 31.47 4.17
N LEU A 217 2.62 30.41 4.12
CA LEU A 217 3.06 29.06 4.51
C LEU A 217 3.00 27.96 3.44
N SER A 218 2.26 28.16 2.35
CA SER A 218 2.17 27.18 1.27
C SER A 218 2.28 27.89 -0.07
N GLY A 219 3.36 27.64 -0.83
CA GLY A 219 3.46 28.05 -2.24
C GLY A 219 2.53 27.26 -3.17
N ILE A 220 1.56 26.54 -2.60
CA ILE A 220 0.54 25.75 -3.30
C ILE A 220 -0.70 26.63 -3.47
N GLU A 221 -1.37 26.50 -4.62
CA GLU A 221 -2.66 27.11 -4.93
C GLU A 221 -3.56 27.20 -3.67
N GLN A 222 -4.05 28.39 -3.33
CA GLN A 222 -4.62 28.66 -2.01
C GLN A 222 -5.79 27.72 -1.70
N ASP A 223 -5.64 26.91 -0.65
CA ASP A 223 -6.73 26.17 -0.04
C ASP A 223 -7.84 27.16 0.33
N ARG A 224 -9.04 26.96 -0.21
CA ARG A 224 -10.19 27.84 0.03
C ARG A 224 -11.00 27.30 1.20
N VAL A 225 -11.62 28.18 1.98
CA VAL A 225 -12.57 27.78 3.01
C VAL A 225 -13.91 28.42 2.72
N ALA A 226 -14.98 27.63 2.82
CA ALA A 226 -16.33 28.15 2.74
C ALA A 226 -17.13 27.74 3.96
N THR A 227 -17.98 28.66 4.41
CA THR A 227 -19.01 28.41 5.39
C THR A 227 -20.31 28.12 4.67
N ILE A 228 -20.80 26.91 4.79
CA ILE A 228 -22.01 26.43 4.12
C ILE A 228 -23.11 26.23 5.18
N THR A 229 -24.24 26.89 4.99
CA THR A 229 -25.43 26.70 5.83
C THR A 229 -26.37 25.70 5.17
N VAL A 230 -26.65 24.60 5.89
CA VAL A 230 -27.54 23.53 5.44
C VAL A 230 -28.57 23.25 6.52
N ASN A 231 -29.85 23.39 6.20
CA ASN A 231 -30.97 23.23 7.14
C ASN A 231 -30.79 24.08 8.42
N GLY A 232 -30.30 25.32 8.27
CA GLY A 232 -30.03 26.23 9.38
C GLY A 232 -28.83 25.86 10.27
N LYS A 233 -28.06 24.80 9.96
CA LYS A 233 -26.81 24.47 10.64
C LYS A 233 -25.62 24.93 9.80
N LEU A 234 -24.66 25.57 10.47
CA LEU A 234 -23.46 26.13 9.85
C LEU A 234 -22.34 25.09 9.84
N TYR A 235 -21.71 24.92 8.68
CA TYR A 235 -20.61 24.00 8.46
C TYR A 235 -19.43 24.73 7.81
N GLU A 236 -18.23 24.52 8.33
CA GLU A 236 -16.99 24.98 7.71
C GLU A 236 -16.43 23.84 6.85
N VAL A 237 -16.20 24.12 5.58
CA VAL A 237 -15.70 23.15 4.60
C VAL A 237 -14.42 23.68 3.98
N GLN A 238 -13.40 22.84 3.99
CA GLN A 238 -12.10 23.11 3.38
C GLN A 238 -12.11 22.58 1.94
N PHE A 239 -11.62 23.40 1.02
CA PHE A 239 -11.43 23.09 -0.39
C PHE A 239 -9.93 23.11 -0.69
N PRO A 240 -9.19 22.05 -0.29
CA PRO A 240 -7.78 21.94 -0.55
C PRO A 240 -7.48 21.87 -2.04
N SER A 241 -6.31 22.38 -2.43
CA SER A 241 -5.78 22.27 -3.79
C SER A 241 -5.66 20.82 -4.28
N ALA A 242 -5.53 20.63 -5.60
CA ALA A 242 -5.32 19.31 -6.18
C ALA A 242 -4.08 18.60 -5.60
N ALA A 243 -2.99 19.33 -5.38
CA ALA A 243 -1.76 18.78 -4.77
C ALA A 243 -1.98 18.34 -3.31
N SER A 244 -2.62 19.18 -2.48
CA SER A 244 -2.97 18.81 -1.10
C SER A 244 -3.88 17.59 -1.05
N ARG A 245 -4.83 17.47 -1.99
CA ARG A 245 -5.74 16.31 -2.09
C ARG A 245 -5.00 15.02 -2.44
N GLN A 246 -4.02 15.07 -3.35
CA GLN A 246 -3.17 13.92 -3.69
C GLN A 246 -2.27 13.51 -2.53
N MET A 247 -1.71 14.47 -1.79
CA MET A 247 -0.93 14.19 -0.59
C MET A 247 -1.77 13.54 0.51
N ALA A 248 -2.98 14.04 0.73
CA ALA A 248 -3.93 13.45 1.68
C ALA A 248 -4.36 12.04 1.26
N LEU A 249 -4.59 11.80 -0.04
CA LEU A 249 -4.93 10.48 -0.58
C LEU A 249 -3.79 9.49 -0.34
N ARG A 250 -2.54 9.88 -0.64
CA ARG A 250 -1.36 9.07 -0.37
C ARG A 250 -1.17 8.78 1.11
N THR A 251 -1.35 9.78 1.96
CA THR A 251 -1.27 9.62 3.43
C THR A 251 -2.31 8.62 3.92
N THR A 252 -3.54 8.71 3.40
CA THR A 252 -4.62 7.75 3.72
C THR A 252 -4.26 6.34 3.25
N ALA A 253 -3.69 6.21 2.06
CA ALA A 253 -3.24 4.94 1.51
C ALA A 253 -2.16 4.29 2.39
N ASP A 254 -1.13 5.06 2.80
CA ASP A 254 0.00 4.57 3.60
C ASP A 254 -0.39 4.24 5.06
N TRP A 255 -1.24 5.06 5.68
CA TRP A 255 -1.49 4.99 7.12
C TRP A 255 -2.84 4.39 7.53
N VAL A 256 -3.80 4.29 6.61
CA VAL A 256 -5.13 3.72 6.89
C VAL A 256 -5.35 2.42 6.16
N VAL A 257 -5.13 2.41 4.83
CA VAL A 257 -5.45 1.24 3.99
C VAL A 257 -4.34 0.20 4.07
N ARG A 258 -3.08 0.57 3.79
CA ARG A 258 -1.93 -0.36 3.78
C ARG A 258 -1.81 -1.18 5.06
N PRO A 259 -1.91 -0.61 6.29
CA PRO A 259 -1.76 -1.40 7.51
C PRO A 259 -2.88 -2.44 7.69
N ARG A 260 -4.09 -2.16 7.20
CA ARG A 260 -5.19 -3.14 7.21
C ARG A 260 -4.92 -4.31 6.26
N ILE A 261 -4.38 -4.02 5.08
CA ILE A 261 -4.02 -5.04 4.10
C ILE A 261 -2.87 -5.92 4.62
N LEU A 262 -1.84 -5.32 5.22
CA LEU A 262 -0.72 -6.06 5.81
C LEU A 262 -1.13 -6.92 7.03
N LYS A 263 -2.28 -6.64 7.64
CA LYS A 263 -2.83 -7.45 8.75
C LYS A 263 -3.45 -8.77 8.25
N VAL A 264 -3.79 -8.88 6.97
CA VAL A 264 -4.36 -10.10 6.40
C VAL A 264 -3.29 -11.20 6.37
N THR A 265 -3.55 -12.33 7.03
CA THR A 265 -2.62 -13.46 7.06
C THR A 265 -2.35 -13.98 5.64
N GLY A 266 -1.08 -14.15 5.31
CA GLY A 266 -0.63 -14.61 3.99
C GLY A 266 -0.27 -13.49 3.02
N VAL A 267 -0.50 -12.22 3.37
CA VAL A 267 0.09 -11.08 2.64
C VAL A 267 1.58 -10.99 3.01
N ALA A 268 2.45 -10.98 2.00
CA ALA A 268 3.87 -10.72 2.19
C ALA A 268 4.13 -9.22 2.22
N GLU A 269 3.63 -8.51 1.21
CA GLU A 269 3.87 -7.09 1.03
C GLU A 269 2.75 -6.44 0.22
N ALA A 270 2.55 -5.15 0.46
CA ALA A 270 1.71 -4.27 -0.33
C ALA A 270 2.54 -3.06 -0.75
N PHE A 271 2.86 -3.01 -2.05
CA PHE A 271 3.54 -1.87 -2.69
C PHE A 271 2.52 -0.83 -3.11
N LEU A 272 2.85 0.45 -2.96
CA LEU A 272 1.98 1.55 -3.33
C LEU A 272 2.68 2.42 -4.37
N LEU A 273 2.08 2.54 -5.55
CA LEU A 273 2.51 3.39 -6.66
C LEU A 273 1.54 4.56 -6.82
N GLY A 274 2.05 5.74 -7.15
CA GLY A 274 1.22 6.95 -7.29
C GLY A 274 0.83 7.62 -5.98
N GLY A 275 0.15 8.75 -6.14
CA GLY A 275 -0.11 9.73 -5.09
C GLY A 275 1.16 10.45 -4.64
N ASP A 276 0.97 11.57 -3.95
CA ASP A 276 2.06 12.45 -3.56
C ASP A 276 2.50 12.17 -2.12
N LYS A 277 3.72 11.71 -1.92
CA LYS A 277 4.22 11.51 -0.55
C LYS A 277 4.51 12.87 0.07
N LYS A 278 3.81 13.18 1.17
CA LYS A 278 3.98 14.44 1.90
C LYS A 278 5.43 14.60 2.39
N GLN A 279 6.02 15.76 2.12
CA GLN A 279 7.35 16.14 2.59
C GLN A 279 7.34 17.59 3.08
N TYR A 280 7.98 17.85 4.23
CA TYR A 280 8.30 19.21 4.67
C TYR A 280 9.61 19.63 4.02
N GLN A 281 9.56 20.68 3.21
CA GLN A 281 10.69 21.16 2.41
C GLN A 281 11.21 22.45 3.01
N VAL A 282 12.52 22.48 3.26
CA VAL A 282 13.25 23.67 3.72
C VAL A 282 13.96 24.25 2.51
N LEU A 283 13.35 25.26 1.89
CA LEU A 283 13.84 25.94 0.71
C LEU A 283 14.78 27.07 1.15
N ILE A 284 16.08 26.78 1.12
CA ILE A 284 17.14 27.71 1.55
C ILE A 284 17.17 28.95 0.66
N ASP A 285 17.33 30.14 1.27
CA ASP A 285 17.57 31.41 0.59
C ASP A 285 19.08 31.74 0.62
N PRO A 286 19.82 31.57 -0.50
CA PRO A 286 21.26 31.80 -0.51
C PRO A 286 21.68 33.25 -0.17
N PRO A 287 21.02 34.30 -0.69
CA PRO A 287 21.21 35.67 -0.19
C PRO A 287 21.08 35.81 1.33
N ALA A 288 20.03 35.24 1.94
CA ALA A 288 19.83 35.32 3.38
C ALA A 288 20.94 34.60 4.16
N LEU A 289 21.41 33.44 3.69
CA LEU A 289 22.56 32.75 4.31
C LEU A 289 23.81 33.63 4.36
N VAL A 290 24.10 34.36 3.27
CA VAL A 290 25.26 35.27 3.21
C VAL A 290 25.06 36.46 4.14
N GLU A 291 23.87 37.06 4.16
CA GLU A 291 23.55 38.21 5.02
C GLU A 291 23.68 37.88 6.51
N TYR A 292 23.14 36.74 6.93
CA TYR A 292 23.19 36.29 8.33
C TYR A 292 24.48 35.54 8.69
N GLY A 293 25.40 35.32 7.74
CA GLY A 293 26.66 34.62 7.97
C GLY A 293 26.47 33.16 8.41
N VAL A 294 25.46 32.49 7.86
CA VAL A 294 25.09 31.09 8.16
C VAL A 294 25.51 30.19 7.00
N SER A 295 26.11 29.04 7.31
CA SER A 295 26.46 28.01 6.33
C SER A 295 25.34 26.98 6.16
N LEU A 296 25.32 26.31 5.01
CA LEU A 296 24.36 25.21 4.77
C LEU A 296 24.55 24.07 5.78
N GLN A 297 25.79 23.76 6.15
CA GLN A 297 26.09 22.72 7.14
C GLN A 297 25.53 23.04 8.53
N GLU A 298 25.56 24.32 8.94
CA GLU A 298 24.94 24.76 10.20
C GLU A 298 23.41 24.56 10.16
N VAL A 299 22.76 24.82 9.02
CA VAL A 299 21.32 24.55 8.84
C VAL A 299 21.01 23.06 8.95
N GLU A 300 21.78 22.21 8.26
CA GLU A 300 21.60 20.76 8.30
C GLU A 300 21.77 20.19 9.71
N GLU A 301 22.81 20.63 10.44
CA GLU A 301 23.05 20.19 11.81
C GLU A 301 21.95 20.65 12.77
N ALA A 302 21.50 21.90 12.64
CA ALA A 302 20.38 22.41 13.43
C ALA A 302 19.09 21.61 13.19
N LEU A 303 18.81 21.23 11.94
CA LEU A 303 17.68 20.37 11.61
C LEU A 303 17.81 18.95 12.20
N LYS A 304 19.01 18.35 12.14
CA LYS A 304 19.25 17.01 12.73
C LYS A 304 19.06 17.00 14.24
N GLN A 305 19.50 18.05 14.94
CA GLN A 305 19.42 18.14 16.41
C GLN A 305 18.03 18.58 16.93
N SER A 306 17.20 19.20 16.09
CA SER A 306 15.95 19.83 16.52
C SER A 306 14.72 18.92 16.56
N ASN A 307 14.81 17.67 16.10
CA ASN A 307 13.66 16.75 16.04
C ASN A 307 13.89 15.45 16.83
N ILE A 308 14.39 15.56 18.06
CA ILE A 308 14.73 14.41 18.90
C ILE A 308 13.99 14.52 20.24
N ASN A 309 13.29 13.45 20.64
CA ASN A 309 12.75 13.33 21.99
C ASN A 309 13.81 12.73 22.92
N THR A 310 13.95 13.27 24.13
CA THR A 310 14.88 12.73 25.14
C THR A 310 14.18 12.43 26.47
N SER A 311 14.80 11.58 27.28
CA SER A 311 14.30 11.20 28.61
C SER A 311 15.03 11.99 29.68
N GLY A 312 14.26 12.56 30.63
CA GLY A 312 14.81 13.20 31.83
C GLY A 312 14.93 12.25 33.02
N GLY A 313 14.74 10.94 32.83
CA GLY A 313 14.71 9.97 33.91
C GLY A 313 13.40 10.03 34.70
N PHE A 314 13.49 9.81 36.01
CA PHE A 314 12.33 9.80 36.90
C PHE A 314 12.56 10.74 38.08
N ALA A 315 11.54 11.54 38.42
CA ALA A 315 11.47 12.25 39.67
C ALA A 315 10.74 11.38 40.70
N VAL A 316 11.46 10.92 41.72
CA VAL A 316 10.88 10.20 42.85
C VAL A 316 10.46 11.22 43.91
N GLN A 317 9.16 11.29 44.21
CA GLN A 317 8.60 12.13 45.27
C GLN A 317 7.76 11.25 46.20
N GLY A 318 8.31 10.93 47.37
CA GLY A 318 7.70 9.98 48.31
C GLY A 318 7.61 8.57 47.72
N GLU A 319 6.41 8.01 47.71
CA GLU A 319 6.10 6.69 47.09
C GLU A 319 5.71 6.80 45.61
N THR A 320 5.73 8.00 45.01
CA THR A 320 5.37 8.20 43.60
C THR A 320 6.59 8.47 42.73
N GLU A 321 6.70 7.71 41.65
CA GLU A 321 7.72 7.89 40.61
C GLU A 321 7.07 8.56 39.39
N ARG A 322 7.57 9.74 39.00
CA ARG A 322 7.08 10.49 37.85
C ARG A 322 8.12 10.48 36.72
N PRO A 323 7.83 9.87 35.56
CA PRO A 323 8.72 9.94 34.42
C PRO A 323 8.80 11.37 33.88
N ILE A 324 10.02 11.87 33.69
CA ILE A 324 10.28 13.16 33.06
C ILE A 324 10.50 12.90 31.57
N ARG A 325 9.61 13.43 30.74
CA ARG A 325 9.73 13.35 29.27
C ARG A 325 10.04 14.72 28.69
N VAL A 326 11.14 14.82 27.95
CA VAL A 326 11.50 16.03 27.20
C VAL A 326 10.98 15.86 25.77
N LEU A 327 10.08 16.75 25.38
CA LEU A 327 9.48 16.78 24.06
C LEU A 327 10.31 17.70 23.16
N GLY A 328 11.04 17.12 22.22
CA GLY A 328 11.75 17.85 21.16
C GLY A 328 11.26 17.48 19.76
N ARG A 329 10.26 16.59 19.64
CA ARG A 329 9.58 16.31 18.38
C ARG A 329 8.71 17.50 17.98
N LEU A 330 8.81 17.89 16.72
CA LEU A 330 7.92 18.87 16.09
C LEU A 330 6.44 18.43 16.25
N GLY A 331 5.52 19.40 16.29
CA GLY A 331 4.10 19.17 16.59
C GLY A 331 3.41 18.07 15.74
N PRO A 332 2.28 17.51 16.22
CA PRO A 332 1.53 16.47 15.49
C PRO A 332 0.89 16.97 14.19
N ASP A 333 0.50 18.24 14.12
CA ASP A 333 -0.22 18.82 12.98
C ASP A 333 0.74 19.47 12.00
N SER A 334 0.44 19.39 10.70
CA SER A 334 1.33 19.92 9.66
C SER A 334 1.66 21.41 9.81
N TRP A 335 0.69 22.23 10.27
CA TRP A 335 0.94 23.64 10.54
C TRP A 335 1.90 23.87 11.72
N GLN A 336 1.78 23.06 12.79
CA GLN A 336 2.65 23.16 13.96
C GLN A 336 4.06 22.77 13.59
N VAL A 337 4.23 21.74 12.75
CA VAL A 337 5.54 21.35 12.23
C VAL A 337 6.22 22.51 11.51
N LEU A 338 5.52 23.21 10.60
CA LEU A 338 6.09 24.35 9.88
C LEU A 338 6.45 25.52 10.82
N GLU A 339 5.60 25.80 11.79
CA GLU A 339 5.80 26.88 12.76
C GLU A 339 6.92 26.58 13.76
N ASP A 340 7.04 25.32 14.19
CA ASP A 340 8.12 24.85 15.06
C ASP A 340 9.46 24.86 14.29
N LEU A 341 9.46 24.39 13.04
CA LEU A 341 10.64 24.42 12.17
C LEU A 341 11.13 25.87 11.96
N ARG A 342 10.24 26.84 11.80
CA ARG A 342 10.61 28.26 11.70
C ARG A 342 11.39 28.77 12.91
N LYS A 343 11.10 28.22 14.09
CA LYS A 343 11.71 28.61 15.38
C LYS A 343 12.98 27.85 15.70
N VAL A 344 13.42 26.93 14.84
CA VAL A 344 14.69 26.20 15.02
C VAL A 344 15.86 27.20 14.99
N PRO A 345 16.67 27.30 16.05
CA PRO A 345 17.85 28.14 16.05
C PRO A 345 18.94 27.47 15.21
N VAL A 346 19.38 28.15 14.15
CA VAL A 346 20.45 27.65 13.28
C VAL A 346 21.82 28.07 13.79
N LYS A 347 21.95 29.34 14.20
CA LYS A 347 23.20 29.91 14.68
C LYS A 347 22.92 30.81 15.87
N THR A 348 23.70 30.65 16.93
CA THR A 348 23.54 31.46 18.16
C THR A 348 24.72 32.42 18.29
N HIS A 349 24.42 33.72 18.26
CA HIS A 349 25.35 34.77 18.67
C HIS A 349 25.06 35.20 20.11
N ALA A 350 26.00 35.91 20.74
CA ALA A 350 25.89 36.34 22.14
C ALA A 350 24.60 37.13 22.44
N ASP A 351 24.11 37.92 21.48
CA ASP A 351 22.96 38.81 21.66
C ASP A 351 21.69 38.36 20.94
N ARG A 352 21.80 37.44 19.96
CA ARG A 352 20.65 36.96 19.17
C ARG A 352 20.93 35.61 18.50
N SER A 353 19.94 34.72 18.52
CA SER A 353 19.92 33.52 17.68
C SER A 353 19.26 33.82 16.33
N ILE A 354 19.85 33.30 15.26
CA ILE A 354 19.31 33.31 13.90
C ILE A 354 18.42 32.08 13.75
N LEU A 355 17.16 32.29 13.41
CA LEU A 355 16.16 31.24 13.27
C LEU A 355 16.09 30.73 11.83
N LEU A 356 15.67 29.48 11.66
CA LEU A 356 15.53 28.86 10.34
C LEU A 356 14.59 29.64 9.42
N GLY A 357 13.49 30.18 9.96
CA GLY A 357 12.55 31.01 9.19
C GLY A 357 13.13 32.32 8.65
N GLN A 358 14.34 32.73 9.07
CA GLN A 358 15.04 33.91 8.55
C GLN A 358 15.95 33.59 7.37
N VAL A 359 16.33 32.33 7.19
CA VAL A 359 17.30 31.88 6.17
C VAL A 359 16.71 30.87 5.17
N ALA A 360 15.46 30.46 5.38
CA ALA A 360 14.78 29.51 4.53
C ALA A 360 13.26 29.74 4.51
N GLN A 361 12.63 29.43 3.38
CA GLN A 361 11.19 29.29 3.26
C GLN A 361 10.80 27.83 3.58
N LEU A 362 9.79 27.64 4.41
CA LEU A 362 9.32 26.31 4.81
C LEU A 362 7.97 26.06 4.18
N VAL A 363 7.88 24.99 3.41
CA VAL A 363 6.65 24.61 2.70
C VAL A 363 6.35 23.13 2.93
N GLU A 364 5.07 22.81 3.06
CA GLU A 364 4.60 21.46 2.88
C GLU A 364 4.39 21.21 1.39
N GLY A 365 4.94 20.13 0.85
CA GLY A 365 4.85 19.82 -0.56
C GLY A 365 5.05 18.33 -0.88
N PRO A 366 4.80 17.94 -2.14
CA PRO A 366 5.03 16.58 -2.58
C PRO A 366 6.53 16.28 -2.64
N GLN A 367 6.95 15.11 -2.16
CA GLN A 367 8.28 14.58 -2.44
C GLN A 367 8.44 14.37 -3.95
N PHE A 368 9.66 14.53 -4.46
CA PHE A 368 9.99 14.17 -5.84
C PHE A 368 9.48 12.77 -6.20
N LYS A 369 8.58 12.73 -7.18
CA LYS A 369 7.93 11.49 -7.61
C LYS A 369 8.94 10.60 -8.33
N ARG A 370 8.94 9.32 -7.99
CA ARG A 370 9.64 8.27 -8.75
C ARG A 370 8.74 7.58 -9.79
N GLY A 371 7.43 7.72 -9.61
CA GLY A 371 6.39 7.21 -10.49
C GLY A 371 5.04 7.80 -10.10
N ASP A 372 4.09 7.78 -11.02
CA ASP A 372 2.72 8.25 -10.79
C ASP A 372 1.73 7.08 -10.93
N GLY A 373 0.50 7.28 -10.49
CA GLY A 373 -0.56 6.29 -10.50
C GLY A 373 -1.87 6.89 -10.95
N SER A 374 -2.61 6.15 -11.76
CA SER A 374 -3.97 6.50 -12.16
C SER A 374 -4.87 5.29 -12.07
N VAL A 375 -6.11 5.52 -11.65
CA VAL A 375 -7.17 4.53 -11.56
C VAL A 375 -8.36 5.08 -12.32
N ASN A 376 -8.81 4.37 -13.36
CA ASN A 376 -9.95 4.77 -14.19
C ASN A 376 -9.86 6.20 -14.77
N GLY A 377 -8.64 6.69 -15.04
CA GLY A 377 -8.42 8.05 -15.55
C GLY A 377 -8.31 9.14 -14.49
N HIS A 378 -8.52 8.82 -13.22
CA HIS A 378 -8.31 9.73 -12.09
C HIS A 378 -6.89 9.54 -11.52
N PRO A 379 -6.19 10.60 -11.10
CA PRO A 379 -4.96 10.44 -10.33
C PRO A 379 -5.24 9.70 -9.01
N GLY A 380 -4.44 8.69 -8.70
CA GLY A 380 -4.72 7.79 -7.58
C GLY A 380 -3.52 6.96 -7.14
N VAL A 381 -3.75 6.12 -6.14
CA VAL A 381 -2.74 5.24 -5.55
C VAL A 381 -3.07 3.79 -5.91
N VAL A 382 -2.14 3.11 -6.56
CA VAL A 382 -2.26 1.72 -6.95
C VAL A 382 -1.54 0.84 -5.91
N PHE A 383 -2.28 -0.09 -5.33
CA PHE A 383 -1.78 -1.12 -4.44
C PHE A 383 -1.46 -2.38 -5.23
N THR A 384 -0.23 -2.86 -5.14
CA THR A 384 0.18 -4.16 -5.65
C THR A 384 0.47 -5.08 -4.48
N VAL A 385 -0.37 -6.10 -4.31
CA VAL A 385 -0.28 -7.06 -3.20
C VAL A 385 0.39 -8.34 -3.65
N VAL A 386 1.39 -8.76 -2.88
CA VAL A 386 2.15 -10.00 -3.08
C VAL A 386 1.89 -10.94 -1.91
N LYS A 387 1.72 -12.22 -2.20
CA LYS A 387 1.47 -13.26 -1.19
C LYS A 387 2.76 -13.86 -0.62
N GLN A 388 2.66 -14.42 0.57
CA GLN A 388 3.71 -15.27 1.14
C GLN A 388 3.77 -16.61 0.37
N PRO A 389 4.93 -17.29 0.37
CA PRO A 389 5.07 -18.64 -0.18
C PRO A 389 4.07 -19.62 0.46
N HIS A 390 3.66 -20.66 -0.28
CA HIS A 390 2.76 -21.72 0.20
C HIS A 390 1.35 -21.28 0.63
N ILE A 391 0.96 -20.03 0.36
CA ILE A 391 -0.41 -19.56 0.64
C ILE A 391 -1.30 -19.73 -0.59
N ASP A 392 -2.52 -20.22 -0.36
CA ASP A 392 -3.56 -20.36 -1.37
C ASP A 392 -4.04 -18.99 -1.86
N THR A 393 -3.91 -18.78 -3.17
CA THR A 393 -4.19 -17.48 -3.80
C THR A 393 -5.68 -17.11 -3.73
N ARG A 394 -6.59 -18.09 -3.81
CA ARG A 394 -8.04 -17.84 -3.91
C ARG A 394 -8.61 -17.35 -2.58
N SER A 395 -8.36 -18.09 -1.51
CA SER A 395 -8.80 -17.75 -0.15
C SER A 395 -8.18 -16.45 0.37
N LEU A 396 -6.92 -16.19 0.01
CA LEU A 396 -6.25 -14.92 0.30
C LEU A 396 -6.91 -13.76 -0.44
N THR A 397 -7.26 -13.93 -1.72
CA THR A 397 -7.97 -12.90 -2.50
C THR A 397 -9.33 -12.57 -1.86
N ASP A 398 -10.09 -13.58 -1.42
CA ASP A 398 -11.38 -13.35 -0.74
C ASP A 398 -11.21 -12.60 0.60
N SER A 399 -10.12 -12.87 1.32
CA SER A 399 -9.80 -12.18 2.57
C SER A 399 -9.35 -10.73 2.34
N LEU A 400 -8.58 -10.50 1.26
CA LEU A 400 -8.18 -9.17 0.83
C LEU A 400 -9.37 -8.31 0.40
N GLU A 401 -10.32 -8.89 -0.33
CA GLU A 401 -11.55 -8.19 -0.75
C GLU A 401 -12.34 -7.68 0.45
N LYS A 402 -12.51 -8.52 1.49
CA LYS A 402 -13.12 -8.10 2.75
C LYS A 402 -12.33 -7.01 3.44
N ALA A 403 -11.00 -7.14 3.51
CA ALA A 403 -10.14 -6.13 4.13
C ALA A 403 -10.19 -4.77 3.41
N PHE A 404 -10.28 -4.77 2.07
CA PHE A 404 -10.47 -3.54 1.29
C PHE A 404 -11.85 -2.93 1.54
N ALA A 405 -12.92 -3.72 1.58
CA ALA A 405 -14.26 -3.23 1.88
C ALA A 405 -14.35 -2.63 3.31
N GLU A 406 -13.74 -3.29 4.30
CA GLU A 406 -13.65 -2.78 5.67
C GLU A 406 -12.80 -1.49 5.76
N ALA A 407 -11.70 -1.42 5.01
CA ALA A 407 -10.89 -0.21 4.89
C ALA A 407 -11.71 0.95 4.32
N GLU A 408 -12.38 0.72 3.20
CA GLU A 408 -13.21 1.70 2.50
C GLU A 408 -14.33 2.25 3.39
N ALA A 409 -14.99 1.41 4.21
CA ALA A 409 -16.05 1.84 5.10
C ALA A 409 -15.64 2.93 6.11
N SER A 410 -14.35 3.02 6.45
CA SER A 410 -13.81 4.06 7.34
C SER A 410 -13.33 5.32 6.61
N LEU A 411 -13.34 5.31 5.27
CA LEU A 411 -12.92 6.43 4.45
C LEU A 411 -14.10 7.34 4.13
N PRO A 412 -13.84 8.65 3.94
CA PRO A 412 -14.82 9.58 3.39
C PRO A 412 -15.41 9.10 2.05
N ALA A 413 -16.64 9.54 1.74
CA ALA A 413 -17.41 9.02 0.60
C ALA A 413 -16.87 9.43 -0.79
N ASP A 414 -15.99 10.42 -0.86
CA ASP A 414 -15.29 10.81 -2.09
C ASP A 414 -14.17 9.82 -2.47
N ILE A 415 -13.68 9.03 -1.52
CA ILE A 415 -12.61 8.06 -1.73
C ILE A 415 -13.19 6.67 -2.02
N VAL A 416 -12.80 6.12 -3.15
CA VAL A 416 -13.24 4.81 -3.64
C VAL A 416 -12.06 3.85 -3.74
N ILE A 417 -12.27 2.60 -3.31
CA ILE A 417 -11.33 1.50 -3.51
C ILE A 417 -11.85 0.58 -4.59
N ASN A 418 -11.17 0.56 -5.74
CA ASN A 418 -11.38 -0.44 -6.78
C ASN A 418 -10.42 -1.61 -6.57
N SER A 419 -10.89 -2.70 -5.96
CA SER A 419 -10.10 -3.92 -5.75
C SER A 419 -10.14 -4.91 -6.93
N GLU A 420 -10.75 -4.52 -8.05
CA GLU A 420 -10.98 -5.39 -9.22
C GLU A 420 -10.02 -5.11 -10.39
N LEU A 421 -9.07 -4.19 -10.23
CA LEU A 421 -8.12 -3.84 -11.30
C LEU A 421 -7.35 -5.07 -11.83
N PHE A 422 -6.91 -5.94 -10.91
CA PHE A 422 -6.35 -7.24 -11.27
C PHE A 422 -6.54 -8.21 -10.10
N ARG A 423 -6.99 -9.43 -10.41
CA ARG A 423 -7.10 -10.54 -9.44
C ARG A 423 -6.68 -11.83 -10.12
N LEU A 424 -5.60 -12.45 -9.65
CA LEU A 424 -5.12 -13.73 -10.19
C LEU A 424 -6.16 -14.86 -9.99
N LYS A 425 -6.96 -14.77 -8.92
CA LYS A 425 -8.10 -15.67 -8.65
C LYS A 425 -9.05 -15.83 -9.85
N ASN A 426 -9.33 -14.76 -10.60
CA ASN A 426 -10.25 -14.81 -11.73
C ASN A 426 -9.76 -15.75 -12.84
N PHE A 427 -8.44 -15.80 -13.04
CA PHE A 427 -7.81 -16.70 -13.99
C PHE A 427 -7.85 -18.15 -13.48
N ILE A 428 -7.55 -18.38 -12.20
CA ILE A 428 -7.61 -19.71 -11.57
C ILE A 428 -9.03 -20.28 -11.65
N ASP A 429 -10.04 -19.50 -11.27
CA ASP A 429 -11.44 -19.95 -11.27
C ASP A 429 -11.92 -20.31 -12.68
N ARG A 430 -11.53 -19.53 -13.71
CA ARG A 430 -11.81 -19.87 -15.12
C ARG A 430 -11.10 -21.17 -15.53
N GLY A 431 -9.85 -21.35 -15.14
CA GLY A 431 -9.08 -22.57 -15.44
C GLY A 431 -9.73 -23.82 -14.84
N ILE A 432 -10.13 -23.76 -13.57
CA ILE A 432 -10.83 -24.85 -12.88
C ILE A 432 -12.15 -25.16 -13.58
N PHE A 433 -12.92 -24.13 -13.93
CA PHE A 433 -14.20 -24.30 -14.63
C PHE A 433 -14.01 -25.03 -15.96
N ASN A 434 -13.04 -24.60 -16.78
CA ASN A 434 -12.75 -25.22 -18.07
C ASN A 434 -12.30 -26.69 -17.94
N VAL A 435 -11.44 -27.00 -16.96
CA VAL A 435 -11.00 -28.38 -16.72
C VAL A 435 -12.17 -29.23 -16.23
N GLY A 436 -13.01 -28.70 -15.34
CA GLY A 436 -14.22 -29.38 -14.87
C GLY A 436 -15.20 -29.67 -16.00
N GLU A 437 -15.43 -28.70 -16.89
CA GLU A 437 -16.26 -28.86 -18.08
C GLU A 437 -15.70 -29.94 -19.01
N ALA A 438 -14.39 -29.91 -19.29
CA ALA A 438 -13.73 -30.91 -20.12
C ALA A 438 -13.82 -32.33 -19.52
N LEU A 439 -13.66 -32.47 -18.20
CA LEU A 439 -13.81 -33.74 -17.50
C LEU A 439 -15.23 -34.29 -17.62
N VAL A 440 -16.25 -33.44 -17.46
CA VAL A 440 -17.66 -33.84 -17.60
C VAL A 440 -17.96 -34.26 -19.04
N ILE A 441 -17.53 -33.48 -20.03
CA ILE A 441 -17.70 -33.82 -21.45
C ILE A 441 -17.02 -35.15 -21.77
N GLY A 442 -15.77 -35.34 -21.31
CA GLY A 442 -15.03 -36.58 -21.47
C GLY A 442 -15.74 -37.77 -20.83
N ALA A 443 -16.23 -37.63 -19.60
CA ALA A 443 -16.99 -38.66 -18.91
C ALA A 443 -18.27 -39.04 -19.67
N VAL A 444 -19.03 -38.05 -20.16
CA VAL A 444 -20.25 -38.28 -20.96
C VAL A 444 -19.92 -39.02 -22.26
N LEU A 445 -18.85 -38.64 -22.96
CA LEU A 445 -18.42 -39.34 -24.18
C LEU A 445 -18.03 -40.79 -23.91
N VAL A 446 -17.29 -41.04 -22.82
CA VAL A 446 -16.93 -42.41 -22.40
C VAL A 446 -18.19 -43.23 -22.10
N VAL A 447 -19.16 -42.66 -21.36
CA VAL A 447 -20.45 -43.32 -21.08
C VAL A 447 -21.18 -43.69 -22.38
N ILE A 448 -21.25 -42.76 -23.34
CA ILE A 448 -21.92 -42.99 -24.64
C ILE A 448 -21.24 -44.13 -25.41
N ILE A 449 -19.90 -44.10 -25.52
CA ILE A 449 -19.14 -45.12 -26.25
C ILE A 449 -19.28 -46.48 -25.57
N LEU A 450 -19.09 -46.56 -24.24
CA LEU A 450 -19.24 -47.82 -23.50
C LEU A 450 -20.65 -48.39 -23.58
N PHE A 451 -21.67 -47.53 -23.55
CA PHE A 451 -23.05 -47.96 -23.74
C PHE A 451 -23.30 -48.51 -25.14
N LEU A 452 -22.78 -47.85 -26.17
CA LEU A 452 -22.93 -48.28 -27.57
C LEU A 452 -22.28 -49.65 -27.84
N PHE A 453 -21.12 -49.92 -27.24
CA PHE A 453 -20.44 -51.21 -27.38
C PHE A 453 -21.05 -52.35 -26.55
N LEU A 454 -21.56 -52.07 -25.35
CA LEU A 454 -22.07 -53.09 -24.45
C LEU A 454 -23.57 -53.35 -24.58
N LEU A 455 -24.35 -52.38 -25.09
CA LEU A 455 -25.81 -52.41 -25.26
C LEU A 455 -26.59 -52.85 -23.99
N ASN A 456 -25.99 -52.71 -22.81
CA ASN A 456 -26.58 -53.11 -21.53
C ASN A 456 -26.19 -52.13 -20.42
N PHE A 457 -27.21 -51.46 -19.87
CA PHE A 457 -27.07 -50.46 -18.81
C PHE A 457 -26.33 -50.98 -17.57
N ARG A 458 -26.55 -52.23 -17.16
CA ARG A 458 -25.90 -52.77 -15.95
C ARG A 458 -24.40 -52.95 -16.16
N THR A 459 -24.00 -53.49 -17.31
CA THR A 459 -22.58 -53.70 -17.59
C THR A 459 -21.85 -52.39 -17.78
N THR A 460 -22.46 -51.41 -18.45
CA THR A 460 -21.90 -50.06 -18.62
C THR A 460 -21.72 -49.34 -17.28
N PHE A 461 -22.69 -49.46 -16.36
CA PHE A 461 -22.60 -48.83 -15.04
C PHE A 461 -21.57 -49.53 -14.12
N ILE A 462 -21.34 -50.84 -14.27
CA ILE A 462 -20.31 -51.55 -13.50
C ILE A 462 -18.89 -51.16 -13.95
N THR A 463 -18.72 -50.76 -15.22
CA THR A 463 -17.41 -50.37 -15.79
C THR A 463 -17.05 -48.91 -15.56
N LEU A 464 -18.04 -48.04 -15.30
CA LEU A 464 -17.85 -46.63 -15.00
C LEU A 464 -17.48 -46.47 -13.52
#